data_AF-A0A6N9R010-F1
#
_entry.id   AF-A0A6N9R010-F1
#
_cell.length_a   1.000
_cell.length_b   1.000
_cell.length_c   1.000
_cell.angle_alpha   90.00
_cell.angle_beta   90.00
_cell.angle_gamma   90.00
#
_symmetry.space_group_name_H-M   'P 1'
#
loop_
_entity.id
_entity.type
_entity.pdbx_description
1 polymer ?
#
loop_
_entity_poly.entity_id
_entity_poly.type
_entity_poly.pdbx_seq_one_letter_code
_entity_poly.pdbx_strand_id
1 'polypeptide(L)'
;MSAAPRTALIVHADAPQLPFIATALRTRFTALARNGWSVVLVPDELDPGALAAAADPDAMAVLITSDGESRSLRIYPPVNSLNDRESWSAQFARIADDSTLRWEPAESATDLALEALRGQARPAQPATEAPETHGVAESHSAPDTDSATGTDDAASSPAVGTAEARMLTAVEYIASLTELDAAATARLENYARTPSSGLLLESVLQLLGLPTVAAKLVESQRELHDVDGVSDFEPRPLGLSMLDAASVEPSGGDVLSRIQRAYVRRPGLLLAIGGAEIALGAGLAGLAARGGRRAAVLGSASAALFTDAALQAALWASVRARKNR
;
A
#
# COMPACT_ATOMS: atom_id res chain seq x y z
N MET A 1 23.53 -4.24 -13.55
CA MET A 1 23.65 -3.65 -12.20
C MET A 1 22.23 -3.56 -11.67
N SER A 2 21.83 -4.48 -10.79
CA SER A 2 20.48 -4.47 -10.20
C SER A 2 20.35 -3.21 -9.35
N ALA A 3 19.29 -2.43 -9.59
CA ALA A 3 18.99 -1.25 -8.79
C ALA A 3 18.49 -1.71 -7.41
N ALA A 4 18.78 -0.95 -6.35
CA ALA A 4 18.23 -1.26 -5.04
C ALA A 4 16.69 -1.30 -5.13
N PRO A 5 16.03 -2.33 -4.57
CA PRO A 5 14.59 -2.48 -4.66
C PRO A 5 13.92 -1.25 -4.05
N ARG A 6 13.02 -0.63 -4.81
CA ARG A 6 12.17 0.45 -4.30
C ARG A 6 10.88 -0.17 -3.79
N THR A 7 10.36 0.40 -2.70
CA THR A 7 9.11 -0.05 -2.09
C THR A 7 8.21 1.15 -1.85
N ALA A 8 6.95 1.04 -2.26
CA ALA A 8 5.94 2.05 -2.02
C ALA A 8 4.65 1.42 -1.46
N LEU A 9 4.04 2.08 -0.49
CA LEU A 9 2.74 1.72 0.06
C LEU A 9 1.69 2.72 -0.41
N ILE A 10 0.64 2.21 -1.03
CA ILE A 10 -0.56 2.95 -1.41
C ILE A 10 -1.54 2.84 -0.26
N VAL A 11 -1.90 3.98 0.32
CA VAL A 11 -2.84 4.07 1.45
C VAL A 11 -3.95 5.07 1.15
N HIS A 12 -5.11 4.83 1.71
CA HIS A 12 -6.21 5.79 1.70
C HIS A 12 -5.94 6.87 2.75
N ALA A 13 -5.07 7.81 2.42
CA ALA A 13 -4.83 9.00 3.25
C ALA A 13 -4.69 10.22 2.35
N ASP A 14 -5.37 11.31 2.67
CA ASP A 14 -5.23 12.56 1.94
C ASP A 14 -3.99 13.35 2.44
N ALA A 15 -3.49 14.26 1.61
CA ALA A 15 -2.30 15.08 1.88
C ALA A 15 -2.29 15.73 3.29
N PRO A 16 -3.42 16.26 3.82
CA PRO A 16 -3.46 16.84 5.16
C PRO A 16 -3.23 15.84 6.30
N GLN A 17 -3.46 14.55 6.08
CA GLN A 17 -3.33 13.52 7.12
C GLN A 17 -1.86 13.07 7.29
N LEU A 18 -1.04 13.20 6.25
CA LEU A 18 0.35 12.73 6.22
C LEU A 18 1.25 13.30 7.34
N PRO A 19 1.19 14.61 7.71
CA PRO A 19 1.96 15.14 8.83
C PRO A 19 1.64 14.46 10.18
N PHE A 20 0.38 14.09 10.39
CA PHE A 20 -0.03 13.36 11.59
C PHE A 20 0.49 11.94 11.60
N ILE A 21 0.43 11.26 10.45
CA ILE A 21 0.93 9.90 10.29
C ILE A 21 2.45 9.85 10.55
N ALA A 22 3.22 10.78 9.99
CA ALA A 22 4.66 10.91 10.27
C ALA A 22 4.95 11.13 11.75
N THR A 23 4.11 11.92 12.43
CA THR A 23 4.24 12.18 13.88
C THR A 23 3.88 10.95 14.72
N ALA A 24 2.79 10.25 14.38
CA ALA A 24 2.31 9.08 15.11
C ALA A 24 3.31 7.92 15.01
N LEU A 25 3.87 7.71 13.82
CA LEU A 25 4.87 6.68 13.55
C LEU A 25 6.28 7.10 14.01
N ARG A 26 6.48 8.39 14.28
CA ARG A 26 7.79 8.99 14.60
C ARG A 26 8.86 8.72 13.54
N THR A 27 8.43 8.60 12.29
CA THR A 27 9.29 8.27 11.15
C THR A 27 9.12 9.32 10.05
N ARG A 28 10.25 9.71 9.43
CA ARG A 28 10.24 10.56 8.24
C ARG A 28 9.92 9.70 7.01
N PHE A 29 9.07 10.19 6.14
CA PHE A 29 8.80 9.54 4.86
C PHE A 29 8.47 10.55 3.76
N THR A 30 8.68 10.10 2.53
CA THR A 30 8.32 10.85 1.33
C THR A 30 7.02 10.29 0.76
N ALA A 31 6.09 11.15 0.40
CA ALA A 31 4.80 10.74 -0.12
C ALA A 31 4.25 11.65 -1.22
N LEU A 32 3.42 11.07 -2.06
CA LEU A 32 2.67 11.75 -3.11
C LEU A 32 1.17 11.51 -2.88
N ALA A 33 0.42 12.58 -2.61
CA ALA A 33 -1.02 12.52 -2.42
C ALA A 33 -1.77 12.89 -3.72
N ARG A 34 -2.73 12.06 -4.11
CA ARG A 34 -3.54 12.26 -5.31
C ARG A 34 -4.92 11.61 -5.15
N ASN A 35 -5.98 12.39 -5.40
CA ASN A 35 -7.37 11.93 -5.40
C ASN A 35 -7.78 11.20 -4.10
N GLY A 36 -7.31 11.66 -2.94
CA GLY A 36 -7.63 11.04 -1.63
C GLY A 36 -6.77 9.83 -1.27
N TRP A 37 -5.91 9.37 -2.19
CA TRP A 37 -4.90 8.35 -1.92
C TRP A 37 -3.54 8.99 -1.70
N SER A 38 -2.68 8.32 -0.93
CA SER A 38 -1.28 8.66 -0.82
C SER A 38 -0.41 7.47 -1.18
N VAL A 39 0.60 7.73 -1.99
CA VAL A 39 1.69 6.79 -2.28
C VAL A 39 2.86 7.20 -1.42
N VAL A 40 3.17 6.39 -0.41
CA VAL A 40 4.27 6.62 0.53
C VAL A 40 5.43 5.73 0.13
N LEU A 41 6.62 6.31 -0.05
CA LEU A 41 7.82 5.49 -0.13
C LEU A 41 8.15 4.95 1.24
N VAL A 42 8.27 3.63 1.34
CA VAL A 42 8.53 2.95 2.61
C VAL A 42 10.04 2.95 2.84
N PRO A 43 10.56 3.67 3.84
CA PRO A 43 11.95 3.51 4.25
C PRO A 43 12.13 2.15 4.96
N ASP A 44 13.35 1.62 4.95
CA ASP A 44 13.67 0.27 5.48
C ASP A 44 13.25 0.08 6.95
N GLU A 45 13.19 1.16 7.72
CA GLU A 45 12.86 1.16 9.15
C GLU A 45 11.34 1.22 9.42
N LEU A 46 10.51 1.48 8.41
CA LEU A 46 9.08 1.66 8.57
C LEU A 46 8.32 0.36 8.29
N ASP A 47 7.57 -0.11 9.28
CA ASP A 47 6.64 -1.23 9.10
C ASP A 47 5.46 -0.79 8.19
N PRO A 48 5.28 -1.39 7.00
CA PRO A 48 4.18 -1.06 6.11
C PRO A 48 2.81 -1.31 6.75
N GLY A 49 2.70 -2.31 7.62
CA GLY A 49 1.45 -2.58 8.32
C GLY A 49 1.09 -1.44 9.28
N ALA A 50 2.08 -0.90 9.99
CA ALA A 50 1.89 0.23 10.90
C ALA A 50 1.44 1.48 10.16
N LEU A 51 2.02 1.71 8.98
CA LEU A 51 1.62 2.80 8.11
C LEU A 51 0.19 2.62 7.58
N ALA A 52 -0.20 1.40 7.17
CA ALA A 52 -1.58 1.09 6.77
C ALA A 52 -2.58 1.37 7.91
N ALA A 53 -2.27 0.88 9.12
CA ALA A 53 -3.10 1.08 10.31
C ALA A 53 -3.23 2.57 10.71
N ALA A 54 -2.15 3.34 10.56
CA ALA A 54 -2.12 4.75 10.91
C ALA A 54 -2.81 5.65 9.86
N ALA A 55 -2.86 5.21 8.60
CA ALA A 55 -3.48 5.94 7.51
C ALA A 55 -5.01 5.89 7.59
N ASP A 56 -5.57 4.69 7.41
CA ASP A 56 -7.00 4.44 7.46
C ASP A 56 -7.25 2.97 7.83
N PRO A 57 -7.68 2.68 9.08
CA PRO A 57 -7.84 1.30 9.56
C PRO A 57 -9.04 0.58 8.93
N ASP A 58 -9.96 1.30 8.28
CA ASP A 58 -11.13 0.75 7.60
C ASP A 58 -10.87 0.48 6.11
N ALA A 59 -9.78 1.02 5.56
CA ALA A 59 -9.41 0.84 4.16
C ALA A 59 -8.30 -0.20 4.00
N MET A 60 -8.26 -0.81 2.81
CA MET A 60 -7.12 -1.63 2.40
C MET A 60 -5.91 -0.75 2.04
N ALA A 61 -4.71 -1.32 2.18
CA ALA A 61 -3.48 -0.72 1.67
C ALA A 61 -2.77 -1.69 0.71
N VAL A 62 -1.99 -1.15 -0.22
CA VAL A 62 -1.29 -1.97 -1.23
C VAL A 62 0.19 -1.62 -1.26
N LEU A 63 1.02 -2.60 -0.92
CA LEU A 63 2.47 -2.49 -0.98
C LEU A 63 2.95 -2.99 -2.33
N ILE A 64 3.76 -2.20 -3.02
CA ILE A 64 4.41 -2.57 -4.26
C ILE A 64 5.93 -2.47 -4.08
N THR A 65 6.63 -3.45 -4.62
CA THR A 65 8.09 -3.48 -4.62
C THR A 65 8.58 -3.84 -6.02
N SER A 66 9.62 -3.15 -6.49
CA SER A 66 10.30 -3.46 -7.75
C SER A 66 11.79 -3.14 -7.65
N ASP A 67 12.61 -4.04 -8.18
CA ASP A 67 14.04 -3.82 -8.45
C ASP A 67 14.32 -3.60 -9.95
N GLY A 68 13.25 -3.53 -10.76
CA GLY A 68 13.27 -3.42 -12.23
C GLY A 68 13.15 -4.76 -12.96
N GLU A 69 13.60 -5.86 -12.35
CA GLU A 69 13.56 -7.21 -12.92
C GLU A 69 12.42 -8.03 -12.28
N SER A 70 12.39 -8.08 -10.95
CA SER A 70 11.34 -8.68 -10.14
C SER A 70 10.39 -7.63 -9.59
N ARG A 71 9.11 -8.00 -9.53
CA ARG A 71 8.02 -7.14 -9.03
C ARG A 71 7.19 -7.92 -8.04
N SER A 72 6.66 -7.24 -7.03
CA SER A 72 5.63 -7.81 -6.17
C SER A 72 4.58 -6.78 -5.78
N LEU A 73 3.38 -7.28 -5.55
CA LEU A 73 2.25 -6.52 -5.05
C LEU A 73 1.63 -7.30 -3.90
N ARG A 74 1.52 -6.66 -2.74
CA ARG A 74 0.90 -7.24 -1.54
C ARG A 74 -0.26 -6.38 -1.07
N ILE A 75 -1.40 -7.00 -0.77
CA ILE A 75 -2.56 -6.31 -0.19
C ILE A 75 -2.61 -6.50 1.32
N TYR A 76 -2.75 -5.39 2.03
CA TYR A 76 -3.07 -5.35 3.44
C TYR A 76 -4.58 -5.13 3.58
N PRO A 77 -5.33 -6.09 4.15
CA PRO A 77 -6.75 -5.89 4.42
C PRO A 77 -6.96 -4.80 5.49
N PRO A 78 -8.17 -4.23 5.58
CA PRO A 78 -8.53 -3.29 6.63
C PRO A 78 -8.20 -3.85 8.02
N VAL A 79 -7.52 -3.06 8.85
CA VAL A 79 -7.13 -3.49 10.20
C VAL A 79 -8.35 -3.82 11.04
N ASN A 80 -9.44 -3.07 10.88
CA ASN A 80 -10.69 -3.31 11.60
C ASN A 80 -11.44 -4.59 11.17
N SER A 81 -11.01 -5.23 10.08
CA SER A 81 -11.52 -6.56 9.68
C SER A 81 -10.77 -7.71 10.37
N LEU A 82 -9.64 -7.41 11.01
CA LEU A 82 -8.79 -8.39 11.69
C LEU A 82 -9.31 -8.71 13.10
N ASN A 83 -8.79 -9.77 13.69
CA ASN A 83 -9.17 -10.17 15.04
C ASN A 83 -8.48 -9.27 16.08
N ASP A 84 -9.26 -8.46 16.80
CA ASP A 84 -8.76 -7.55 17.85
C ASP A 84 -7.99 -8.22 19.00
N ARG A 85 -8.13 -9.55 19.16
CA ARG A 85 -7.47 -10.32 20.23
C ARG A 85 -6.04 -10.71 19.89
N GLU A 86 -5.61 -10.49 18.65
CA GLU A 86 -4.29 -10.87 18.16
C GLU A 86 -3.58 -9.67 17.56
N SER A 87 -2.24 -9.63 17.61
CA SER A 87 -1.51 -8.57 16.95
C SER A 87 -1.76 -8.61 15.45
N TRP A 88 -2.18 -7.48 14.90
CA TRP A 88 -2.40 -7.29 13.47
C TRP A 88 -1.14 -7.60 12.66
N SER A 89 0.06 -7.34 13.19
CA SER A 89 1.34 -7.73 12.56
C SER A 89 1.50 -9.25 12.37
N ALA A 90 1.10 -10.07 13.35
CA ALA A 90 1.14 -11.53 13.23
C ALA A 90 0.09 -12.03 12.23
N GLN A 91 -1.09 -11.41 12.22
CA GLN A 91 -2.14 -11.71 11.26
C GLN A 91 -1.70 -11.39 9.84
N PHE A 92 -1.09 -10.21 9.62
CA PHE A 92 -0.49 -9.83 8.35
C PHE A 92 0.60 -10.80 7.90
N ALA A 93 1.47 -11.25 8.80
CA ALA A 93 2.50 -12.23 8.47
C ALA A 93 1.91 -13.57 7.99
N ARG A 94 0.80 -14.03 8.59
CA ARG A 94 0.14 -15.28 8.17
C ARG A 94 -0.50 -15.19 6.79
N ILE A 95 -1.14 -14.07 6.47
CA ILE A 95 -1.78 -13.88 5.16
C ILE A 95 -0.81 -13.38 4.09
N ALA A 96 0.48 -13.23 4.41
CA ALA A 96 1.45 -12.60 3.51
C ALA A 96 1.53 -13.32 2.17
N ASP A 97 1.62 -14.64 2.18
CA ASP A 97 1.74 -15.44 0.96
C ASP A 97 0.44 -15.43 0.14
N ASP A 98 -0.71 -15.49 0.82
CA ASP A 98 -2.04 -15.48 0.19
C ASP A 98 -2.46 -14.08 -0.29
N SER A 99 -1.74 -13.03 0.08
CA SER A 99 -2.05 -11.65 -0.31
C SER A 99 -1.02 -11.03 -1.25
N THR A 100 -0.03 -11.81 -1.68
CA THR A 100 1.09 -11.32 -2.49
C THR A 100 1.14 -11.95 -3.87
N LEU A 101 1.09 -11.11 -4.90
CA LEU A 101 1.47 -11.47 -6.26
C LEU A 101 2.94 -11.18 -6.48
N ARG A 102 3.65 -12.11 -7.13
CA ARG A 102 5.08 -12.00 -7.44
C ARG A 102 5.29 -12.27 -8.92
N TRP A 103 6.14 -11.46 -9.53
CA TRP A 103 6.57 -11.60 -10.91
C TRP A 103 8.09 -11.67 -10.94
N GLU A 104 8.60 -12.84 -11.30
CA GLU A 104 10.04 -13.10 -11.41
C GLU A 104 10.57 -12.68 -12.80
N PRO A 105 11.90 -12.51 -12.96
CA PRO A 105 12.49 -12.10 -14.21
C PRO A 105 12.21 -13.11 -15.31
N ALA A 106 12.12 -12.64 -16.56
CA ALA A 106 11.80 -13.48 -17.70
C ALA A 106 12.81 -14.64 -17.89
N GLU A 107 14.09 -14.44 -17.56
CA GLU A 107 15.13 -15.49 -17.62
C GLU A 107 14.87 -16.62 -16.61
N SER A 108 14.49 -16.27 -15.37
CA SER A 108 14.13 -17.24 -14.32
C SER A 108 12.83 -17.99 -14.65
N ALA A 109 11.86 -17.33 -15.28
CA ALA A 109 10.65 -17.97 -15.79
C ALA A 109 10.95 -18.95 -16.93
N THR A 110 11.93 -18.62 -17.78
CA THR A 110 12.38 -19.49 -18.88
C THR A 110 13.13 -20.70 -18.36
N ASP A 111 14.00 -20.54 -17.36
CA ASP A 111 14.71 -21.65 -16.71
C ASP A 111 13.75 -22.59 -15.96
N LEU A 112 12.75 -22.06 -15.25
CA LEU A 112 11.69 -22.87 -14.64
C LEU A 112 10.87 -23.64 -15.68
N ALA A 113 10.53 -23.00 -16.80
CA ALA A 113 9.87 -23.67 -17.92
C ALA A 113 10.76 -24.72 -18.59
N LEU A 114 12.07 -24.47 -18.72
CA LEU A 114 13.03 -25.39 -19.28
C LEU A 114 13.30 -26.58 -18.33
N GLU A 115 13.28 -26.35 -17.02
CA GLU A 115 13.41 -27.37 -15.99
C GLU A 115 12.15 -28.26 -15.94
N ALA A 116 10.96 -27.67 -16.09
CA ALA A 116 9.71 -28.40 -16.27
C ALA A 116 9.73 -29.28 -17.54
N LEU A 117 10.23 -28.74 -18.67
CA LEU A 117 10.41 -29.48 -19.92
C LEU A 117 11.49 -30.57 -19.82
N ARG A 118 12.60 -30.33 -19.10
CA ARG A 118 13.64 -31.34 -18.84
C ARG A 118 13.16 -32.45 -17.90
N GLY A 119 12.28 -32.12 -16.94
CA GLY A 119 11.61 -33.10 -16.09
C GLY A 119 10.65 -34.00 -16.86
N GLN A 120 10.01 -33.48 -17.91
CA GLN A 120 9.17 -34.26 -18.84
C GLN A 120 9.99 -35.06 -19.86
N ALA A 121 11.18 -34.60 -20.22
CA ALA A 121 12.08 -35.26 -21.16
C ALA A 121 13.13 -36.13 -20.46
N ARG A 122 12.72 -37.06 -19.57
CA ARG A 122 13.62 -38.14 -19.13
C ARG A 122 13.69 -39.18 -20.26
N PRO A 123 14.86 -39.48 -20.83
CA PRO A 123 14.97 -40.51 -21.85
C PRO A 123 14.62 -41.86 -21.22
N ALA A 124 13.71 -42.59 -21.84
CA ALA A 124 13.50 -44.00 -21.57
C ALA A 124 14.87 -44.69 -21.59
N GLN A 125 15.27 -45.28 -20.46
CA GLN A 125 16.50 -46.08 -20.41
C GLN A 125 16.41 -47.17 -21.49
N PRO A 126 17.40 -47.31 -22.37
CA PRO A 126 17.47 -48.47 -23.25
C PRO A 126 17.64 -49.71 -22.38
N ALA A 127 16.72 -50.64 -22.54
CA ALA A 127 16.79 -51.96 -21.92
C ALA A 127 18.18 -52.55 -22.21
N THR A 128 18.92 -52.82 -21.14
CA THR A 128 20.21 -53.50 -21.20
C THR A 128 19.98 -54.90 -21.74
N GLU A 129 20.50 -55.18 -22.94
CA GLU A 129 20.66 -56.53 -23.45
C GLU A 129 21.48 -57.35 -22.47
N ALA A 130 20.91 -58.46 -22.00
CA ALA A 130 21.61 -59.51 -21.28
C ALA A 130 21.64 -60.78 -22.16
N PRO A 131 22.70 -61.60 -22.07
CA PRO A 131 23.12 -62.48 -23.13
C PRO A 131 22.36 -63.81 -23.18
N GLU A 132 22.39 -64.38 -24.37
CA GLU A 132 21.92 -65.71 -24.75
C GLU A 132 22.32 -66.81 -23.75
N THR A 133 21.33 -67.58 -23.30
CA THR A 133 21.56 -68.97 -22.85
C THR A 133 20.41 -69.85 -23.33
N HIS A 134 20.78 -70.92 -24.04
CA HIS A 134 19.91 -71.97 -24.52
C HIS A 134 19.29 -72.79 -23.37
N GLY A 135 17.99 -73.09 -23.48
CA GLY A 135 17.55 -74.49 -23.55
C GLY A 135 16.84 -75.12 -22.34
N VAL A 136 15.51 -75.25 -22.51
CA VAL A 136 14.66 -76.46 -22.32
C VAL A 136 14.08 -76.81 -20.92
N ALA A 137 12.72 -76.96 -20.94
CA ALA A 137 11.81 -77.74 -20.07
C ALA A 137 11.60 -77.25 -18.62
N GLU A 138 10.41 -77.26 -18.00
CA GLU A 138 9.11 -77.90 -18.24
C GLU A 138 8.05 -77.27 -17.28
N SER A 139 6.80 -77.21 -17.74
CA SER A 139 5.49 -77.31 -17.05
C SER A 139 5.24 -76.89 -15.59
N HIS A 140 4.17 -76.08 -15.48
CA HIS A 140 3.02 -76.15 -14.55
C HIS A 140 3.01 -75.41 -13.19
N SER A 141 1.86 -74.72 -13.03
CA SER A 141 1.12 -74.38 -11.80
C SER A 141 1.44 -73.06 -11.10
N ALA A 142 0.46 -72.14 -11.19
CA ALA A 142 0.18 -71.13 -10.16
C ALA A 142 -0.42 -71.82 -8.91
N PRO A 143 -0.38 -71.21 -7.70
CA PRO A 143 -1.21 -70.04 -7.39
C PRO A 143 -0.58 -68.97 -6.46
N ASP A 144 -1.19 -67.78 -6.55
CA ASP A 144 -1.40 -66.71 -5.57
C ASP A 144 -0.46 -66.56 -4.37
N THR A 145 0.17 -65.37 -4.28
CA THR A 145 0.13 -64.53 -3.07
C THR A 145 0.50 -63.08 -3.41
N ASP A 146 -0.46 -62.19 -3.15
CA ASP A 146 -0.34 -60.92 -2.42
C ASP A 146 0.46 -59.73 -2.97
N SER A 147 -0.26 -58.60 -2.87
CA SER A 147 0.21 -57.28 -2.43
C SER A 147 0.59 -56.23 -3.48
N ALA A 148 -0.31 -55.25 -3.52
CA ALA A 148 -0.02 -53.82 -3.28
C ALA A 148 0.13 -52.90 -4.50
N THR A 149 -0.87 -51.99 -4.56
CA THR A 149 -0.72 -50.55 -4.81
C THR A 149 -0.22 -50.13 -6.19
N GLY A 150 -1.17 -50.01 -7.12
CA GLY A 150 -1.07 -49.03 -8.20
C GLY A 150 -1.25 -47.62 -7.64
N THR A 151 -0.14 -46.96 -7.34
CA THR A 151 -0.01 -45.51 -7.18
C THR A 151 1.33 -45.12 -7.76
N ASP A 152 1.31 -44.50 -8.94
CA ASP A 152 2.12 -43.32 -9.22
C ASP A 152 1.82 -42.82 -10.64
N ASP A 153 0.82 -41.95 -10.72
CA ASP A 153 0.60 -41.06 -11.86
C ASP A 153 0.46 -39.64 -11.29
N ALA A 154 1.53 -39.16 -10.64
CA ALA A 154 1.59 -37.83 -10.04
C ALA A 154 3.04 -37.36 -9.85
N ALA A 155 3.77 -37.16 -10.95
CA ALA A 155 5.06 -36.49 -10.90
C ALA A 155 5.11 -35.31 -11.88
N SER A 156 4.12 -34.41 -11.78
CA SER A 156 4.35 -33.01 -12.14
C SER A 156 5.24 -32.41 -11.04
N SER A 157 6.30 -31.70 -11.43
CA SER A 157 7.30 -31.16 -10.52
C SER A 157 6.64 -30.39 -9.35
N PRO A 158 6.79 -30.83 -8.09
CA PRO A 158 5.99 -30.30 -6.96
C PRO A 158 6.26 -28.82 -6.67
N ALA A 159 7.41 -28.30 -7.09
CA ALA A 159 7.76 -26.89 -6.93
C ALA A 159 6.93 -25.96 -7.85
N VAL A 160 6.67 -26.37 -9.09
CA VAL A 160 5.91 -25.56 -10.07
C VAL A 160 4.42 -25.57 -9.72
N GLY A 161 3.86 -26.75 -9.38
CA GLY A 161 2.47 -26.87 -8.98
C GLY A 161 2.13 -26.10 -7.70
N THR A 162 3.07 -26.02 -6.75
CA THR A 162 2.85 -25.25 -5.51
C THR A 162 2.95 -23.74 -5.72
N ALA A 163 3.77 -23.26 -6.67
CA ALA A 163 3.84 -21.84 -7.01
C ALA A 163 2.57 -21.37 -7.74
N GLU A 164 2.08 -22.15 -8.71
CA GLU A 164 0.85 -21.84 -9.42
C GLU A 164 -0.37 -21.87 -8.50
N ALA A 165 -0.47 -22.86 -7.61
CA ALA A 165 -1.53 -22.91 -6.60
C ALA A 165 -1.51 -21.67 -5.68
N ARG A 166 -0.33 -21.25 -5.20
CA ARG A 166 -0.20 -20.03 -4.38
C ARG A 166 -0.62 -18.77 -5.14
N MET A 167 -0.22 -18.65 -6.40
CA MET A 167 -0.62 -17.53 -7.26
C MET A 167 -2.15 -17.46 -7.41
N LEU A 168 -2.82 -18.59 -7.66
CA LEU A 168 -4.28 -18.65 -7.77
C LEU A 168 -4.96 -18.28 -6.46
N THR A 169 -4.48 -18.81 -5.32
CA THR A 169 -4.95 -18.40 -3.99
C THR A 169 -4.82 -16.88 -3.80
N ALA A 170 -3.70 -16.29 -4.22
CA ALA A 170 -3.49 -14.85 -4.11
C ALA A 170 -4.44 -14.04 -5.00
N VAL A 171 -4.69 -14.49 -6.23
CA VAL A 171 -5.66 -13.84 -7.14
C VAL A 171 -7.07 -13.89 -6.55
N GLU A 172 -7.49 -15.05 -6.04
CA GLU A 172 -8.81 -15.21 -5.40
C GLU A 172 -8.96 -14.33 -4.15
N TYR A 173 -7.94 -14.31 -3.30
CA TYR A 173 -7.92 -13.47 -2.09
C TYR A 173 -8.00 -11.98 -2.46
N ILE A 174 -7.17 -11.52 -3.39
CA ILE A 174 -7.17 -10.13 -3.87
C ILE A 174 -8.52 -9.77 -4.48
N ALA A 175 -9.06 -10.61 -5.36
CA ALA A 175 -10.37 -10.38 -5.98
C ALA A 175 -11.48 -10.27 -4.94
N SER A 176 -11.43 -11.08 -3.87
CA SER A 176 -12.40 -11.03 -2.77
C SER A 176 -12.31 -9.73 -1.97
N LEU A 177 -11.10 -9.24 -1.68
CA LEU A 177 -10.88 -8.00 -0.93
C LEU A 177 -11.21 -6.74 -1.74
N THR A 178 -10.98 -6.79 -3.05
CA THR A 178 -11.15 -5.64 -3.95
C THR A 178 -12.49 -5.66 -4.69
N GLU A 179 -13.37 -6.62 -4.35
CA GLU A 179 -14.70 -6.82 -4.95
C GLU A 179 -14.68 -6.88 -6.49
N LEU A 180 -13.66 -7.53 -7.07
CA LEU A 180 -13.53 -7.65 -8.53
C LEU A 180 -14.64 -8.52 -9.12
N ASP A 181 -15.17 -8.09 -10.26
CA ASP A 181 -16.05 -8.92 -11.07
C ASP A 181 -15.28 -10.08 -11.73
N ALA A 182 -16.00 -11.10 -12.21
CA ALA A 182 -15.37 -12.28 -12.81
C ALA A 182 -14.48 -11.95 -14.02
N ALA A 183 -14.80 -10.88 -14.77
CA ALA A 183 -14.02 -10.47 -15.94
C ALA A 183 -12.72 -9.74 -15.55
N ALA A 184 -12.73 -9.02 -14.42
CA ALA A 184 -11.56 -8.38 -13.83
C ALA A 184 -10.68 -9.42 -13.13
N THR A 185 -11.25 -10.38 -12.41
CA THR A 185 -10.52 -11.51 -11.82
C THR A 185 -9.77 -12.32 -12.88
N ALA A 186 -10.42 -12.66 -14.00
CA ALA A 186 -9.76 -13.33 -15.12
C ALA A 186 -8.62 -12.50 -15.74
N ARG A 187 -8.76 -11.16 -15.78
CA ARG A 187 -7.69 -10.25 -16.21
C ARG A 187 -6.53 -10.24 -15.22
N LEU A 188 -6.81 -10.23 -13.92
CA LEU A 188 -5.79 -10.31 -12.87
C LEU A 188 -5.02 -11.63 -12.94
N GLU A 189 -5.70 -12.76 -13.14
CA GLU A 189 -5.08 -14.07 -13.35
C GLU A 189 -4.13 -14.06 -14.56
N ASN A 190 -4.56 -13.47 -15.68
CA ASN A 190 -3.71 -13.32 -16.87
C ASN A 190 -2.47 -12.47 -16.58
N TYR A 191 -2.60 -11.37 -15.84
CA TYR A 191 -1.46 -10.56 -15.43
C TYR A 191 -0.53 -11.31 -14.46
N ALA A 192 -1.08 -12.12 -13.55
CA ALA A 192 -0.29 -12.93 -12.62
C ALA A 192 0.57 -13.98 -13.35
N ARG A 193 0.05 -14.58 -14.43
CA ARG A 193 0.79 -15.52 -15.29
C ARG A 193 1.78 -14.86 -16.24
N THR A 194 1.65 -13.55 -16.49
CA THR A 194 2.51 -12.85 -17.46
C THR A 194 3.90 -12.63 -16.85
N PRO A 195 4.99 -12.87 -17.59
CA PRO A 195 6.34 -12.56 -17.13
C PRO A 195 6.49 -11.08 -16.73
N SER A 196 7.40 -10.83 -15.80
CA SER A 196 7.67 -9.48 -15.28
C SER A 196 7.99 -8.50 -16.41
N SER A 197 7.23 -7.42 -16.50
CA SER A 197 7.43 -6.35 -17.49
C SER A 197 7.16 -4.98 -16.87
N GLY A 198 7.79 -3.93 -17.40
CA GLY A 198 7.73 -2.58 -16.83
C GLY A 198 6.32 -1.96 -16.77
N LEU A 199 5.37 -2.45 -17.58
CA LEU A 199 3.98 -1.96 -17.60
C LEU A 199 3.02 -2.81 -16.78
N LEU A 200 3.51 -3.91 -16.20
CA LEU A 200 2.66 -4.88 -15.50
C LEU A 200 2.04 -4.26 -14.24
N LEU A 201 2.85 -3.63 -13.39
CA LEU A 201 2.36 -2.96 -12.18
C LEU A 201 1.37 -1.84 -12.51
N GLU A 202 1.62 -1.04 -13.55
CA GLU A 202 0.68 0.01 -13.98
C GLU A 202 -0.68 -0.59 -14.39
N SER A 203 -0.67 -1.69 -15.13
CA SER A 203 -1.88 -2.38 -15.59
C SER A 203 -2.67 -3.01 -14.44
N VAL A 204 -1.99 -3.64 -13.48
CA VAL A 204 -2.62 -4.21 -12.28
C VAL A 204 -3.20 -3.12 -11.40
N LEU A 205 -2.46 -2.03 -11.12
CA LEU A 205 -3.00 -0.92 -10.33
C LEU A 205 -4.20 -0.27 -11.00
N GLN A 206 -4.20 -0.12 -12.33
CA GLN A 206 -5.34 0.40 -13.07
C GLN A 206 -6.57 -0.53 -12.96
N LEU A 207 -6.36 -1.85 -13.02
CA LEU A 207 -7.44 -2.84 -12.83
C LEU A 207 -8.06 -2.73 -11.44
N LEU A 208 -7.24 -2.51 -10.41
CA LEU A 208 -7.68 -2.34 -9.02
C LEU A 208 -8.23 -0.93 -8.71
N GLY A 209 -8.24 -0.01 -9.68
CA GLY A 209 -8.67 1.37 -9.47
C GLY A 209 -7.73 2.21 -8.59
N LEU A 210 -6.47 1.78 -8.44
CA LEU A 210 -5.47 2.40 -7.58
C LEU A 210 -4.61 3.42 -8.34
N PRO A 211 -3.91 4.35 -7.64
CA PRO A 211 -3.04 5.32 -8.27
C PRO A 211 -1.86 4.69 -9.03
N THR A 212 -1.91 4.71 -10.36
CA THR A 212 -0.86 4.16 -11.24
C THR A 212 0.48 4.90 -11.14
N VAL A 213 0.49 6.10 -10.56
CA VAL A 213 1.72 6.84 -10.26
C VAL A 213 2.65 6.08 -9.31
N ALA A 214 2.11 5.17 -8.49
CA ALA A 214 2.91 4.32 -7.62
C ALA A 214 3.83 3.40 -8.42
N ALA A 215 3.32 2.76 -9.48
CA ALA A 215 4.15 1.96 -10.38
C ALA A 215 5.26 2.81 -11.00
N LYS A 216 4.96 4.04 -11.42
CA LYS A 216 5.96 4.95 -12.00
C LYS A 216 7.02 5.35 -10.99
N LEU A 217 6.66 5.58 -9.73
CA LEU A 217 7.61 5.94 -8.68
C LEU A 217 8.60 4.81 -8.40
N VAL A 218 8.09 3.58 -8.26
CA VAL A 218 8.90 2.40 -7.95
C VAL A 218 9.75 1.96 -9.15
N GLU A 219 9.23 2.09 -10.38
CA GLU A 219 9.95 1.74 -11.62
C GLU A 219 10.89 2.85 -12.11
N SER A 220 10.67 4.11 -11.72
CA SER A 220 11.51 5.22 -12.18
C SER A 220 12.94 5.08 -11.64
N GLN A 221 13.93 5.30 -12.50
CA GLN A 221 15.32 5.50 -12.06
C GLN A 221 15.61 6.96 -11.66
N ARG A 222 14.64 7.86 -11.80
CA ARG A 222 14.80 9.28 -11.45
C ARG A 222 14.87 9.48 -9.94
N GLU A 223 15.53 10.58 -9.57
CA GLU A 223 15.54 11.04 -8.19
C GLU A 223 14.16 11.57 -7.82
N LEU A 224 13.71 11.26 -6.62
CA LEU A 224 12.32 11.47 -6.20
C LEU A 224 11.90 12.94 -6.10
N HIS A 225 12.86 13.83 -5.93
CA HIS A 225 12.61 15.26 -5.89
C HIS A 225 12.27 15.84 -7.28
N ASP A 226 12.53 15.10 -8.36
CA ASP A 226 12.19 15.50 -9.73
C ASP A 226 10.73 15.16 -10.09
N VAL A 227 10.01 14.46 -9.21
CA VAL A 227 8.61 14.08 -9.46
C VAL A 227 7.68 15.14 -8.87
N ASP A 228 6.95 15.80 -9.76
CA ASP A 228 5.99 16.84 -9.39
C ASP A 228 4.98 16.35 -8.34
N GLY A 229 4.84 17.12 -7.26
CA GLY A 229 3.87 16.87 -6.18
C GLY A 229 4.37 15.99 -5.04
N VAL A 230 5.60 15.45 -5.12
CA VAL A 230 6.21 14.72 -4.02
C VAL A 230 6.53 15.66 -2.86
N SER A 231 6.15 15.26 -1.64
CA SER A 231 6.39 16.01 -0.42
C SER A 231 7.08 15.13 0.62
N ASP A 232 7.98 15.74 1.39
CA ASP A 232 8.67 15.09 2.49
C ASP A 232 8.02 15.46 3.83
N PHE A 233 7.79 14.47 4.68
CA PHE A 233 7.09 14.61 5.93
C PHE A 233 7.99 14.15 7.08
N GLU A 234 8.27 15.08 7.98
CA GLU A 234 9.06 14.82 9.18
C GLU A 234 8.18 14.79 10.43
N PRO A 235 8.50 13.95 11.43
CA PRO A 235 7.82 13.95 12.71
C PRO A 235 7.92 15.31 13.39
N ARG A 236 6.78 15.85 13.85
CA ARG A 236 6.73 17.13 14.57
C ARG A 236 5.89 17.02 15.84
N PRO A 237 6.05 17.93 16.81
CA PRO A 237 5.13 18.01 17.94
C PRO A 237 3.68 18.15 17.46
N LEU A 238 2.74 17.45 18.12
CA LEU A 238 1.34 17.33 17.68
C LEU A 238 0.68 18.65 17.27
N GLY A 239 0.89 19.74 18.04
CA GLY A 239 0.33 21.05 17.71
C GLY A 239 0.87 21.63 16.40
N LEU A 240 2.15 21.41 16.08
CA LEU A 240 2.73 21.82 14.79
C LEU A 240 2.24 20.92 13.67
N SER A 241 2.06 19.61 13.91
CA SER A 241 1.49 18.68 12.94
C SER A 241 0.06 19.04 12.56
N MET A 242 -0.75 19.53 13.53
CA MET A 242 -2.10 20.06 13.27
C MET A 242 -2.07 21.30 12.38
N LEU A 243 -1.19 22.25 12.68
CA LEU A 243 -1.04 23.46 11.85
C LEU A 243 -0.50 23.13 10.46
N ASP A 244 0.42 22.18 10.37
CA ASP A 244 0.95 21.69 9.09
C ASP A 244 -0.15 21.03 8.27
N ALA A 245 -0.90 20.10 8.85
CA ALA A 245 -2.03 19.43 8.21
C ALA A 245 -3.06 20.43 7.65
N ALA A 246 -3.48 21.40 8.46
CA ALA A 246 -4.43 22.42 8.04
C ALA A 246 -3.88 23.35 6.94
N SER A 247 -2.56 23.46 6.83
CA SER A 247 -1.88 24.27 5.80
C SER A 247 -1.60 23.53 4.49
N VAL A 248 -1.73 22.21 4.46
CA VAL A 248 -1.54 21.38 3.26
C VAL A 248 -2.80 21.46 2.39
N GLU A 249 -2.61 21.62 1.07
CA GLU A 249 -3.73 21.56 0.13
C GLU A 249 -4.22 20.11 0.01
N PRO A 250 -5.52 19.84 0.24
CA PRO A 250 -6.06 18.50 0.09
C PRO A 250 -6.05 18.04 -1.37
N SER A 251 -5.85 16.75 -1.59
CA SER A 251 -5.94 16.11 -2.90
C SER A 251 -7.34 15.55 -3.18
N GLY A 252 -8.19 15.42 -2.14
CA GLY A 252 -9.57 14.94 -2.21
C GLY A 252 -10.56 15.89 -2.89
N GLY A 253 -11.71 15.34 -3.30
CA GLY A 253 -12.79 16.06 -4.01
C GLY A 253 -14.00 16.45 -3.16
N ASP A 254 -14.01 16.09 -1.88
CA ASP A 254 -15.14 16.27 -0.96
C ASP A 254 -15.36 17.75 -0.55
N VAL A 255 -16.44 17.99 0.20
CA VAL A 255 -16.84 19.36 0.60
C VAL A 255 -15.83 19.98 1.57
N LEU A 256 -15.31 19.21 2.52
CA LEU A 256 -14.31 19.72 3.47
C LEU A 256 -13.01 20.03 2.74
N SER A 257 -12.56 19.15 1.85
CA SER A 257 -11.41 19.43 0.98
C SER A 257 -11.59 20.69 0.15
N ARG A 258 -12.80 20.97 -0.37
CA ARG A 258 -13.08 22.21 -1.09
C ARG A 258 -12.96 23.45 -0.19
N ILE A 259 -13.47 23.39 1.03
CA ILE A 259 -13.38 24.48 2.00
C ILE A 259 -11.91 24.72 2.41
N GLN A 260 -11.18 23.67 2.78
CA GLN A 260 -9.77 23.78 3.14
C GLN A 260 -8.92 24.31 1.97
N ARG A 261 -9.16 23.81 0.75
CA ARG A 261 -8.52 24.31 -0.47
C ARG A 261 -8.81 25.80 -0.71
N ALA A 262 -10.02 26.27 -0.41
CA ALA A 262 -10.36 27.69 -0.52
C ALA A 262 -9.53 28.54 0.44
N TYR A 263 -9.32 28.09 1.69
CA TYR A 263 -8.47 28.77 2.67
C TYR A 263 -7.00 28.77 2.28
N VAL A 264 -6.46 27.63 1.84
CA VAL A 264 -5.06 27.52 1.39
C VAL A 264 -4.79 28.41 0.17
N ARG A 265 -5.70 28.45 -0.80
CA ARG A 265 -5.54 29.26 -2.01
C ARG A 265 -5.79 30.76 -1.77
N ARG A 266 -6.61 31.10 -0.78
CA ARG A 266 -6.93 32.50 -0.41
C ARG A 266 -6.65 32.73 1.07
N PRO A 267 -5.37 32.74 1.49
CA PRO A 267 -5.02 32.87 2.90
C PRO A 267 -5.46 34.20 3.50
N GLY A 268 -5.67 35.25 2.69
CA GLY A 268 -6.23 36.52 3.14
C GLY A 268 -7.60 36.41 3.82
N LEU A 269 -8.37 35.34 3.56
CA LEU A 269 -9.62 35.06 4.28
C LEU A 269 -9.37 34.77 5.76
N LEU A 270 -8.30 34.06 6.10
CA LEU A 270 -7.93 33.75 7.50
C LEU A 270 -7.59 35.04 8.27
N LEU A 271 -6.87 35.97 7.62
CA LEU A 271 -6.59 37.28 8.22
C LEU A 271 -7.84 38.13 8.38
N ALA A 272 -8.76 38.10 7.40
CA ALA A 272 -10.01 38.84 7.49
C ALA A 272 -10.90 38.34 8.64
N ILE A 273 -11.00 37.01 8.79
CA ILE A 273 -11.75 36.36 9.87
C ILE A 273 -11.10 36.66 11.23
N GLY A 274 -9.79 36.39 11.38
CA GLY A 274 -9.08 36.67 12.63
C GLY A 274 -9.08 38.17 12.99
N GLY A 275 -9.01 39.06 12.00
CA GLY A 275 -9.17 40.51 12.23
C GLY A 275 -10.55 40.89 12.75
N ALA A 276 -11.62 40.27 12.23
CA ALA A 276 -12.97 40.47 12.72
C ALA A 276 -13.15 39.94 14.16
N GLU A 277 -12.58 38.77 14.47
CA GLU A 277 -12.59 38.19 15.82
C GLU A 277 -11.85 39.07 16.83
N ILE A 278 -10.70 39.64 16.47
CA ILE A 278 -9.98 40.61 17.31
C ILE A 278 -10.85 41.83 17.59
N ALA A 279 -11.51 42.39 16.58
CA ALA A 279 -12.38 43.56 16.74
C ALA A 279 -13.57 43.27 17.67
N LEU A 280 -14.21 42.11 17.50
CA LEU A 280 -15.31 41.66 18.36
C LEU A 280 -14.82 41.36 19.79
N GLY A 281 -13.70 40.65 19.93
CA GLY A 281 -13.09 40.31 21.21
C GLY A 281 -12.70 41.57 22.00
N ALA A 282 -12.10 42.56 21.36
CA ALA A 282 -11.79 43.85 21.98
C ALA A 282 -13.05 44.60 22.42
N GLY A 283 -14.12 44.56 21.63
CA GLY A 283 -15.43 45.11 22.01
C GLY A 283 -16.01 44.45 23.25
N LEU A 284 -15.99 43.11 23.32
CA LEU A 284 -16.45 42.35 24.49
C LEU A 284 -15.59 42.59 25.73
N ALA A 285 -14.26 42.62 25.57
CA ALA A 285 -13.33 42.92 26.66
C ALA A 285 -13.54 44.34 27.22
N GLY A 286 -13.76 45.32 26.34
CA GLY A 286 -14.10 46.69 26.74
C GLY A 286 -15.42 46.78 27.51
N LEU A 287 -16.43 45.99 27.12
CA LEU A 287 -17.69 45.88 27.87
C LEU A 287 -17.51 45.16 29.22
N ALA A 288 -16.68 44.11 29.28
CA ALA A 288 -16.35 43.42 30.51
C ALA A 288 -15.61 44.34 31.51
N ALA A 289 -14.69 45.17 31.03
CA ALA A 289 -13.91 46.12 31.83
C ALA A 289 -14.77 47.20 32.50
N ARG A 290 -15.97 47.49 31.98
CA ARG A 290 -16.94 48.41 32.60
C ARG A 290 -17.65 47.80 33.82
N GLY A 291 -17.44 46.51 34.10
CA GLY A 291 -18.00 45.81 35.26
C GLY A 291 -19.48 45.43 35.12
N GLY A 292 -19.98 44.68 36.11
CA GLY A 292 -21.39 44.26 36.18
C GLY A 292 -21.59 42.74 36.21
N ARG A 293 -22.85 42.30 36.35
CA ARG A 293 -23.22 40.88 36.56
C ARG A 293 -22.80 39.93 35.42
N ARG A 294 -22.51 40.45 34.22
CA ARG A 294 -22.11 39.67 33.04
C ARG A 294 -20.65 39.84 32.62
N ALA A 295 -19.84 40.59 33.38
CA ALA A 295 -18.46 40.90 33.01
C ALA A 295 -17.60 39.64 32.83
N ALA A 296 -17.76 38.63 33.68
CA ALA A 296 -17.02 37.37 33.57
C ALA A 296 -17.34 36.59 32.28
N VAL A 297 -18.61 36.57 31.86
CA VAL A 297 -19.06 35.88 30.63
C VAL A 297 -18.57 36.60 29.38
N LEU A 298 -18.60 37.94 29.39
CA LEU A 298 -18.07 38.74 28.28
C LEU A 298 -16.54 38.62 28.19
N GLY A 299 -15.86 38.55 29.34
CA GLY A 299 -14.42 38.31 29.42
C GLY A 299 -14.02 36.95 28.85
N SER A 300 -14.71 35.86 29.23
CA SER A 300 -14.43 34.53 28.68
C SER A 300 -14.71 34.45 27.18
N ALA A 301 -15.81 35.06 26.71
CA ALA A 301 -16.11 35.15 25.27
C ALA A 301 -15.02 35.94 24.51
N SER A 302 -14.52 37.04 25.08
CA SER A 302 -13.41 37.79 24.47
C SER A 302 -12.11 36.98 24.39
N ALA A 303 -11.79 36.20 25.42
CA ALA A 303 -10.61 35.34 25.45
C ALA A 303 -10.70 34.20 24.43
N ALA A 304 -11.89 33.64 24.23
CA ALA A 304 -12.14 32.64 23.19
C ALA A 304 -11.90 33.23 21.78
N LEU A 305 -12.42 34.43 21.51
CA LEU A 305 -12.21 35.11 20.22
C LEU A 305 -10.74 35.46 19.96
N PHE A 306 -9.99 35.88 20.98
CA PHE A 306 -8.56 36.13 20.80
C PHE A 306 -7.76 34.85 20.55
N THR A 307 -8.14 33.74 21.18
CA THR A 307 -7.53 32.43 20.93
C THR A 307 -7.78 31.97 19.50
N ASP A 308 -9.01 32.12 19.00
CA ASP A 308 -9.37 31.77 17.62
C ASP A 308 -8.60 32.64 16.62
N ALA A 309 -8.55 33.96 16.83
CA ALA A 309 -7.80 34.86 15.97
C ALA A 309 -6.31 34.54 15.92
N ALA A 310 -5.71 34.14 17.05
CA ALA A 310 -4.33 33.69 17.12
C ALA A 310 -4.11 32.40 16.30
N LEU A 311 -5.06 31.47 16.35
CA LEU A 311 -5.05 30.25 15.52
C LEU A 311 -5.13 30.61 14.03
N GLN A 312 -6.06 31.50 13.63
CA GLN A 312 -6.20 31.96 12.25
C GLN A 312 -4.91 32.63 11.74
N ALA A 313 -4.25 33.44 12.57
CA ALA A 313 -2.97 34.06 12.24
C ALA A 313 -1.83 33.04 12.10
N ALA A 314 -1.78 32.04 12.98
CA ALA A 314 -0.79 30.95 12.90
C ALA A 314 -0.98 30.12 11.62
N LEU A 315 -2.22 29.79 11.27
CA LEU A 315 -2.57 29.08 10.03
C LEU A 315 -2.22 29.92 8.79
N TRP A 316 -2.49 31.22 8.82
CA TRP A 316 -2.08 32.11 7.74
C TRP A 316 -0.56 32.12 7.55
N ALA A 317 0.19 32.21 8.65
CA ALA A 317 1.65 32.23 8.61
C ALA A 317 2.20 30.90 8.06
N SER A 318 1.64 29.75 8.46
CA SER A 318 2.07 28.43 7.96
C SER A 318 1.77 28.26 6.47
N VAL A 319 0.57 28.60 6.01
CA VAL A 319 0.20 28.57 4.58
C VAL A 319 1.12 29.48 3.76
N ARG A 320 1.39 30.70 4.25
CA ARG A 320 2.26 31.65 3.54
C ARG A 320 3.71 31.20 3.50
N ALA A 321 4.23 30.63 4.59
CA ALA A 321 5.58 30.10 4.64
C ALA A 321 5.78 28.94 3.64
N ARG A 322 4.77 28.08 3.45
CA ARG A 322 4.80 27.00 2.45
C ARG A 322 4.80 27.52 1.02
N LYS A 323 3.97 28.52 0.70
CA LYS A 323 3.90 29.08 -0.67
C LYS A 323 5.21 29.73 -1.13
N ASN A 324 6.06 30.15 -0.19
CA ASN A 324 7.34 30.79 -0.47
C ASN A 324 8.53 29.81 -0.54
N ARG A 325 8.30 28.52 -0.31
CA ARG A 325 9.30 27.45 -0.52
C ARG A 325 9.14 26.89 -1.92
#